data_AF-A0A5C5RGQ6-F1
#
_entry.id   AF-A0A5C5RGQ6-F1
#
_cell.length_a   1.000
_cell.length_b   1.000
_cell.length_c   1.000
_cell.angle_alpha   90.00
_cell.angle_beta   90.00
_cell.angle_gamma   90.00
#
_symmetry.space_group_name_H-M   'P 1'
#
loop_
_entity.id
_entity.type
_entity.pdbx_description
1 polymer ?
#
loop_
_entity_poly.entity_id
_entity_poly.type
_entity_poly.pdbx_seq_one_letter_code
_entity_poly.pdbx_strand_id
1 'polypeptide(L)'
;MAVENRVRADGGHLRSFRFTKNTAANDRCQHAVADAVLIGGRETAEHRWLKRYVLEAARELGYEAELERPLKSGLVADVWIDDAVSRRRVEVQRVRTDIPARTERDADVLWLLRETSRNNKDMNTYLFTNPCVRVSIFGAGRRPVHPWDDPDAAFEIRVFATVLRRTENPNSPRDFFETGEMPLRTFLREVWSGERRWVNDRTVYKFASWARDSDLEVRRAWVQARRERAAAAREAALEARRQAQRQLHEQRARSVAEIPRPPQPERPAEPSVSVPPAPHGAPPRVPVLHRPVEPPPVAPVSAWRRLIDWLRGR
;
A
#
# COMPACT_ATOMS: atom_id res chain seq x y z
N MET A 1 -9.65 -10.44 43.08
CA MET A 1 -8.91 -9.66 42.07
C MET A 1 -7.77 -8.97 42.81
N ALA A 2 -6.51 -9.29 42.51
CA ALA A 2 -5.37 -8.67 43.20
C ALA A 2 -4.72 -7.64 42.27
N VAL A 3 -4.62 -6.39 42.74
CA VAL A 3 -3.94 -5.31 42.03
C VAL A 3 -2.55 -5.17 42.65
N GLU A 4 -1.52 -5.48 41.88
CA GLU A 4 -0.14 -5.22 42.28
C GLU A 4 0.30 -3.89 41.64
N ASN A 5 0.54 -2.88 42.46
CA ASN A 5 1.11 -1.62 42.01
C ASN A 5 2.63 -1.75 42.03
N ARG A 6 3.27 -1.78 40.85
CA ARG A 6 4.72 -1.64 40.77
C ARG A 6 5.10 -0.24 40.31
N VAL A 7 5.98 0.39 41.07
CA VAL A 7 6.60 1.67 40.72
C VAL A 7 7.82 1.36 39.86
N ARG A 8 7.88 1.96 38.67
CA ARG A 8 9.06 1.90 37.81
C ARG A 8 10.18 2.77 38.39
N ALA A 9 11.41 2.51 38.00
CA ALA A 9 12.59 3.27 38.44
C ALA A 9 12.55 4.76 38.06
N ASP A 10 11.66 5.16 37.14
CA ASP A 10 11.41 6.55 36.71
C ASP A 10 10.23 7.22 37.45
N GLY A 11 9.65 6.57 38.47
CA GLY A 11 8.51 7.07 39.22
C GLY A 11 7.14 6.82 38.58
N GLY A 12 7.08 6.13 37.42
CA GLY A 12 5.82 5.76 36.77
C GLY A 12 5.14 4.55 37.44
N HIS A 13 3.84 4.63 37.71
CA HIS A 13 3.06 3.49 38.21
C HIS A 13 2.60 2.59 37.04
N LEU A 14 3.00 1.31 37.06
CA LEU A 14 2.45 0.30 36.16
C LEU A 14 1.39 -0.50 36.91
N ARG A 15 0.12 -0.39 36.50
CA ARG A 15 -0.95 -1.27 36.97
C ARG A 15 -0.98 -2.50 36.07
N SER A 16 -0.61 -3.65 36.61
CA SER A 16 -0.78 -4.93 35.91
C SER A 16 -1.82 -5.78 36.64
N PHE A 17 -2.80 -6.28 35.88
CA PHE A 17 -3.82 -7.18 36.40
C PHE A 17 -3.31 -8.62 36.27
N ARG A 18 -3.11 -9.31 37.40
CA ARG A 18 -2.96 -10.77 37.41
C ARG A 18 -4.33 -11.40 37.69
N PHE A 19 -4.82 -12.18 36.72
CA PHE A 19 -5.96 -13.06 36.94
C PHE A 19 -5.47 -14.30 37.71
N THR A 20 -5.86 -14.43 38.98
CA THR A 20 -5.65 -15.66 39.75
C THR A 20 -6.58 -16.75 39.23
N LYS A 21 -5.99 -17.85 38.76
CA LYS A 21 -6.70 -19.09 38.40
C LYS A 21 -7.32 -19.70 39.67
N ASN A 22 -8.64 -19.71 39.74
CA ASN A 22 -9.40 -20.66 40.57
C ASN A 22 -10.60 -21.15 39.75
N THR A 23 -10.60 -22.45 39.44
CA THR A 23 -11.73 -23.41 39.20
C THR A 23 -12.92 -22.98 38.31
N ALA A 24 -13.59 -23.81 37.52
CA ALA A 24 -13.71 -25.26 37.44
C ALA A 24 -13.56 -25.77 35.98
N ALA A 25 -13.30 -27.07 35.82
CA ALA A 25 -13.11 -27.73 34.53
C ALA A 25 -14.47 -27.92 33.82
N ASN A 26 -14.59 -27.38 32.59
CA ASN A 26 -15.36 -27.93 31.44
C ASN A 26 -15.85 -26.85 30.46
N ASP A 27 -14.96 -26.04 29.88
CA ASP A 27 -15.30 -25.19 28.72
C ASP A 27 -14.02 -24.83 27.94
N ARG A 28 -13.59 -25.74 27.05
CA ARG A 28 -12.52 -25.47 26.08
C ARG A 28 -13.14 -25.42 24.69
N CYS A 29 -13.02 -24.30 23.99
CA CYS A 29 -13.18 -24.26 22.53
C CYS A 29 -12.14 -25.20 21.93
N GLN A 30 -12.58 -26.31 21.34
CA GLN A 30 -11.69 -27.26 20.68
C GLN A 30 -11.24 -26.67 19.34
N HIS A 31 -10.14 -25.91 19.36
CA HIS A 31 -9.39 -25.55 18.15
C HIS A 31 -8.16 -26.45 17.94
N ALA A 32 -8.09 -27.58 18.65
CA ALA A 32 -6.97 -28.50 18.60
C ALA A 32 -7.28 -29.64 17.65
N VAL A 33 -6.76 -29.56 16.42
CA VAL A 33 -6.31 -30.76 15.71
C VAL A 33 -4.85 -30.95 16.11
N ALA A 34 -4.52 -32.19 16.50
CA ALA A 34 -3.18 -32.59 16.92
C ALA A 34 -2.13 -32.06 15.94
N ASP A 35 -1.05 -31.51 16.49
CA ASP A 35 0.16 -30.98 15.81
C ASP A 35 0.18 -29.53 15.31
N ALA A 36 -0.83 -28.70 15.59
CA ALA A 36 -0.69 -27.25 15.44
C ALA A 36 -0.45 -26.55 16.79
N VAL A 37 0.82 -26.35 17.14
CA VAL A 37 1.21 -25.43 18.21
C VAL A 37 0.75 -24.02 17.82
N LEU A 38 -0.30 -23.50 18.46
CA LEU A 38 -0.48 -22.09 18.84
C LEU A 38 -1.80 -21.89 19.64
N ILE A 39 -1.67 -21.98 20.96
CA ILE A 39 -2.45 -21.30 22.01
C ILE A 39 -3.96 -21.15 21.75
N GLY A 40 -4.71 -22.20 22.05
CA GLY A 40 -6.16 -22.10 22.30
C GLY A 40 -6.43 -21.27 23.56
N GLY A 41 -7.01 -20.08 23.39
CA GLY A 41 -7.72 -19.39 24.47
C GLY A 41 -9.10 -20.02 24.69
N ARG A 42 -9.82 -19.67 25.79
CA ARG A 42 -11.25 -20.05 26.02
C ARG A 42 -12.16 -19.51 24.89
N GLU A 43 -13.44 -19.25 25.01
CA GLU A 43 -14.09 -18.22 24.18
C GLU A 43 -14.32 -17.00 25.09
N THR A 44 -14.16 -15.77 24.60
CA THR A 44 -14.53 -14.57 25.39
C THR A 44 -15.96 -14.16 25.06
N ALA A 45 -16.62 -13.46 26.00
CA ALA A 45 -17.95 -12.89 25.77
C ALA A 45 -17.97 -11.98 24.52
N GLU A 46 -16.94 -11.14 24.35
CA GLU A 46 -16.74 -10.30 23.16
C GLU A 46 -16.71 -11.09 21.85
N HIS A 47 -15.96 -12.20 21.80
CA HIS A 47 -15.82 -13.00 20.57
C HIS A 47 -17.13 -13.69 20.23
N ARG A 48 -17.76 -14.34 21.21
CA ARG A 48 -19.08 -14.96 21.04
C ARG A 48 -20.13 -13.95 20.61
N TRP A 49 -20.09 -12.76 21.18
CA TRP A 49 -21.01 -11.67 20.83
C TRP A 49 -20.77 -11.21 19.38
N LEU A 50 -19.52 -10.99 18.97
CA LEU A 50 -19.24 -10.53 17.60
C LEU A 50 -19.54 -11.61 16.55
N LYS A 51 -19.31 -12.90 16.85
CA LYS A 51 -19.76 -14.01 15.99
C LYS A 51 -21.26 -13.96 15.77
N ARG A 52 -22.04 -13.85 16.86
CA ARG A 52 -23.51 -13.76 16.80
C ARG A 52 -23.98 -12.52 16.04
N TYR A 53 -23.35 -11.37 16.28
CA TYR A 53 -23.66 -10.16 15.52
C TYR A 53 -23.46 -10.35 14.00
N VAL A 54 -22.36 -10.97 13.59
CA VAL A 54 -22.08 -11.23 12.16
C VAL A 54 -23.10 -12.23 11.57
N LEU A 55 -23.42 -13.29 12.32
CA LEU A 55 -24.44 -14.27 11.95
C LEU A 55 -25.82 -13.61 11.75
N GLU A 56 -26.26 -12.81 12.71
CA GLU A 56 -27.53 -12.08 12.66
C GLU A 56 -27.53 -11.10 11.49
N ALA A 57 -26.45 -10.33 11.31
CA ALA A 57 -26.32 -9.42 10.18
C ALA A 57 -26.42 -10.13 8.83
N ALA A 58 -25.86 -11.34 8.69
CA ALA A 58 -25.99 -12.16 7.49
C ALA A 58 -27.45 -12.56 7.22
N ARG A 59 -28.13 -13.09 8.24
CA ARG A 59 -29.54 -13.50 8.14
C ARG A 59 -30.46 -12.34 7.83
N GLU A 60 -30.25 -11.20 8.47
CA GLU A 60 -31.02 -9.98 8.19
C GLU A 60 -30.77 -9.40 6.78
N LEU A 61 -29.65 -9.76 6.15
CA LEU A 61 -29.33 -9.41 4.77
C LEU A 61 -29.83 -10.48 3.77
N GLY A 62 -30.48 -11.54 4.24
CA GLY A 62 -31.08 -12.60 3.43
C GLY A 62 -30.15 -13.76 3.10
N TYR A 63 -28.99 -13.87 3.76
CA TYR A 63 -28.05 -14.97 3.56
C TYR A 63 -28.30 -16.12 4.53
N GLU A 64 -28.01 -17.34 4.08
CA GLU A 64 -27.94 -18.52 4.94
C GLU A 64 -26.60 -18.56 5.66
N ALA A 65 -26.64 -18.63 6.99
CA ALA A 65 -25.45 -18.53 7.82
C ALA A 65 -25.51 -19.41 9.06
N GLU A 66 -24.35 -19.94 9.43
CA GLU A 66 -24.13 -20.80 10.59
C GLU A 66 -22.84 -20.46 11.35
N LEU A 67 -22.82 -20.78 12.64
CA LEU A 67 -21.64 -20.64 13.48
C LEU A 67 -20.84 -21.94 13.48
N GLU A 68 -19.52 -21.81 13.58
CA GLU A 68 -18.63 -22.94 13.89
C GLU A 68 -18.72 -24.10 12.89
N ARG A 69 -18.87 -23.78 11.58
CA ARG A 69 -18.90 -24.79 10.51
C ARG A 69 -17.54 -25.47 10.36
N PRO A 70 -17.47 -26.81 10.45
CA PRO A 70 -16.28 -27.56 10.06
C PRO A 70 -16.05 -27.51 8.55
N LEU A 71 -14.81 -27.24 8.15
CA LEU A 71 -14.39 -27.13 6.75
C LEU A 71 -13.55 -28.34 6.34
N LYS A 72 -13.53 -28.63 5.04
CA LYS A 72 -12.70 -29.70 4.46
C LYS A 72 -11.20 -29.51 4.72
N SER A 73 -10.77 -28.26 4.95
CA SER A 73 -9.39 -27.90 5.31
C SER A 73 -9.01 -28.29 6.75
N GLY A 74 -9.93 -28.90 7.51
CA GLY A 74 -9.75 -29.21 8.93
C GLY A 74 -9.86 -27.99 9.85
N LEU A 75 -10.24 -26.83 9.28
CA LEU A 75 -10.53 -25.62 10.03
C LEU A 75 -12.00 -25.59 10.45
N VAL A 76 -12.30 -24.80 11.47
CA VAL A 76 -13.68 -24.46 11.87
C VAL A 76 -13.84 -22.97 11.67
N ALA A 77 -14.79 -22.57 10.82
CA ALA A 77 -15.12 -21.19 10.55
C ALA A 77 -15.86 -20.59 11.74
N ASP A 78 -15.47 -19.41 12.23
CA ASP A 78 -16.25 -18.74 13.27
C ASP A 78 -17.69 -18.47 12.81
N VAL A 79 -17.86 -17.94 11.60
CA VAL A 79 -19.15 -17.79 10.91
C VAL A 79 -18.97 -18.22 9.46
N TRP A 80 -19.90 -19.00 8.94
CA TRP A 80 -19.96 -19.41 7.54
C TRP A 80 -21.24 -18.91 6.88
N ILE A 81 -21.12 -18.37 5.66
CA ILE A 81 -22.21 -17.81 4.86
C ILE A 81 -22.32 -18.63 3.56
N ASP A 82 -23.36 -19.44 3.41
CA ASP A 82 -23.44 -20.48 2.36
C ASP A 82 -23.60 -19.92 0.94
N ASP A 83 -24.39 -18.87 0.80
CA ASP A 83 -24.80 -18.27 -0.45
C ASP A 83 -24.06 -16.96 -0.76
N ALA A 84 -23.05 -16.60 0.04
CA ALA A 84 -22.18 -15.48 -0.29
C ALA A 84 -21.39 -15.73 -1.60
N VAL A 85 -21.32 -14.68 -2.43
CA VAL A 85 -20.53 -14.65 -3.67
C VAL A 85 -19.04 -14.65 -3.36
N SER A 86 -18.64 -14.03 -2.25
CA SER A 86 -17.25 -13.85 -1.86
C SER A 86 -17.11 -13.83 -0.34
N ARG A 87 -16.04 -14.44 0.18
CA ARG A 87 -15.68 -14.50 1.61
C ARG A 87 -16.75 -15.15 2.47
N ARG A 88 -17.08 -16.40 2.12
CA ARG A 88 -18.06 -17.22 2.87
C ARG A 88 -17.62 -17.44 4.32
N ARG A 89 -16.31 -17.53 4.56
CA ARG A 89 -15.76 -17.68 5.90
C ARG A 89 -15.47 -16.32 6.52
N VAL A 90 -16.06 -16.04 7.67
CA VAL A 90 -15.69 -14.89 8.50
C VAL A 90 -15.01 -15.39 9.77
N GLU A 91 -13.85 -14.82 10.10
CA GLU A 91 -13.06 -15.17 11.27
C GLU A 91 -12.89 -13.93 12.15
N VAL A 92 -13.17 -14.05 13.45
CA VAL A 92 -13.00 -12.95 14.41
C VAL A 92 -11.71 -13.16 15.19
N GLN A 93 -10.76 -12.25 15.02
CA GLN A 93 -9.48 -12.35 15.72
C GLN A 93 -9.66 -12.04 17.20
N ARG A 94 -9.28 -13.02 18.01
CA ARG A 94 -9.41 -12.97 19.48
C ARG A 94 -8.08 -13.13 20.21
N VAL A 95 -7.30 -14.14 19.83
CA VAL A 95 -5.98 -14.42 20.39
C VAL A 95 -4.91 -14.22 19.32
N ARG A 96 -3.65 -14.46 19.70
CA ARG A 96 -2.57 -14.53 18.73
C ARG A 96 -2.84 -15.72 17.80
N THR A 97 -3.26 -15.42 16.58
CA THR A 97 -3.58 -16.39 15.53
C THR A 97 -2.56 -16.22 14.41
N ASP A 98 -2.11 -17.34 13.84
CA ASP A 98 -1.36 -17.32 12.58
C ASP A 98 -2.34 -17.11 11.42
N ILE A 99 -2.63 -15.83 11.13
CA ILE A 99 -3.55 -15.40 10.07
C ILE A 99 -3.07 -15.89 8.70
N PRO A 100 -1.79 -15.73 8.30
CA PRO A 100 -1.29 -16.25 7.04
C PRO A 100 -1.54 -17.76 6.88
N ALA A 101 -1.12 -18.58 7.84
CA ALA A 101 -1.25 -20.04 7.73
C ALA A 101 -2.72 -20.49 7.63
N ARG A 102 -3.64 -19.86 8.39
CA ARG A 102 -5.07 -20.17 8.29
C ARG A 102 -5.73 -19.65 7.01
N THR A 103 -5.24 -18.55 6.47
CA THR A 103 -5.70 -18.00 5.18
C THR A 103 -5.22 -18.85 4.01
N GLU A 104 -4.01 -19.40 4.07
CA GLU A 104 -3.47 -20.28 3.04
C GLU A 104 -4.24 -21.60 2.94
N ARG A 105 -4.63 -22.18 4.09
CA ARG A 105 -5.44 -23.41 4.14
C ARG A 105 -6.86 -23.26 3.56
N ASP A 106 -7.41 -22.05 3.62
CA ASP A 106 -8.70 -21.72 3.01
C ASP A 106 -8.75 -20.22 2.68
N ALA A 107 -8.58 -19.90 1.41
CA ALA A 107 -8.43 -18.52 0.98
C ALA A 107 -9.72 -17.71 1.04
N ASP A 108 -10.90 -18.33 1.20
CA ASP A 108 -12.20 -17.65 1.12
C ASP A 108 -12.63 -17.00 2.44
N VAL A 109 -11.73 -16.19 3.01
CA VAL A 109 -11.86 -15.65 4.37
C VAL A 109 -11.90 -14.13 4.43
N LEU A 110 -12.71 -13.61 5.35
CA LEU A 110 -12.66 -12.24 5.85
C LEU A 110 -12.28 -12.26 7.33
N TRP A 111 -11.19 -11.57 7.69
CA TRP A 111 -10.76 -11.45 9.08
C TRP A 111 -11.24 -10.13 9.71
N LEU A 112 -11.95 -10.24 10.83
CA LEU A 112 -12.36 -9.12 11.66
C LEU A 112 -11.38 -8.95 12.82
N LEU A 113 -10.53 -7.92 12.73
CA LEU A 113 -9.50 -7.65 13.73
C LEU A 113 -9.98 -6.58 14.72
N ARG A 114 -10.08 -6.90 16.01
CA ARG A 114 -10.51 -5.91 17.01
C ARG A 114 -9.44 -4.84 17.23
N GLU A 115 -9.89 -3.61 17.45
CA GLU A 115 -9.01 -2.49 17.83
C GLU A 115 -8.57 -2.62 19.30
N THR A 116 -7.74 -3.61 19.62
CA THR A 116 -7.26 -3.83 21.01
C THR A 116 -5.88 -3.25 21.26
N SER A 117 -5.14 -2.83 20.21
CA SER A 117 -3.84 -2.14 20.32
C SER A 117 -3.45 -1.45 19.01
N ARG A 118 -3.60 -0.12 18.91
CA ARG A 118 -3.28 0.65 17.70
C ARG A 118 -1.85 0.44 17.15
N ASN A 119 -0.91 0.00 18.00
CA ASN A 119 0.53 -0.07 17.72
C ASN A 119 1.11 -1.49 17.68
N ASN A 120 0.30 -2.53 17.52
CA ASN A 120 0.85 -3.87 17.31
C ASN A 120 1.38 -4.03 15.87
N LYS A 121 2.71 -4.02 15.71
CA LYS A 121 3.38 -4.10 14.40
C LYS A 121 3.05 -5.38 13.63
N ASP A 122 2.95 -6.51 14.32
CA ASP A 122 2.62 -7.79 13.71
C ASP A 122 1.16 -7.77 13.19
N MET A 123 0.26 -7.20 13.99
CA MET A 123 -1.15 -7.04 13.58
C MET A 123 -1.29 -6.13 12.35
N ASN A 124 -0.50 -5.05 12.28
CA ASN A 124 -0.47 -4.18 11.10
C ASN A 124 0.05 -4.92 9.86
N THR A 125 1.03 -5.79 10.03
CA THR A 125 1.56 -6.59 8.93
C THR A 125 0.47 -7.50 8.37
N TYR A 126 -0.28 -8.21 9.23
CA TYR A 126 -1.40 -9.04 8.79
C TYR A 126 -2.53 -8.24 8.15
N LEU A 127 -2.88 -7.10 8.75
CA LEU A 127 -3.95 -6.23 8.27
C LEU A 127 -3.74 -5.81 6.81
N PHE A 128 -2.51 -5.50 6.41
CA PHE A 128 -2.18 -4.96 5.09
C PHE A 128 -1.72 -6.00 4.06
N THR A 129 -1.75 -7.29 4.42
CA THR A 129 -1.33 -8.41 3.55
C THR A 129 -2.38 -9.48 3.37
N ASN A 130 -3.29 -9.62 4.34
CA ASN A 130 -4.37 -10.62 4.35
C ASN A 130 -5.73 -9.92 4.29
N PRO A 131 -6.81 -10.60 3.85
CA PRO A 131 -8.15 -10.03 3.69
C PRO A 131 -8.79 -9.69 5.04
N CYS A 132 -8.28 -8.63 5.66
CA CYS A 132 -8.54 -8.21 7.02
C CYS A 132 -9.17 -6.83 7.02
N VAL A 133 -9.99 -6.55 8.03
CA VAL A 133 -10.42 -5.21 8.42
C VAL A 133 -10.23 -5.01 9.91
N ARG A 134 -10.04 -3.76 10.33
CA ARG A 134 -10.15 -3.43 11.75
C ARG A 134 -11.60 -3.13 12.09
N VAL A 135 -12.03 -3.55 13.27
CA VAL A 135 -13.38 -3.35 13.80
C VAL A 135 -13.31 -2.52 15.07
N SER A 136 -13.99 -1.37 15.07
CA SER A 136 -14.23 -0.53 16.25
C SER A 136 -15.70 -0.63 16.65
N ILE A 137 -15.94 -0.65 17.97
CA ILE A 137 -17.27 -0.69 18.57
C ILE A 137 -17.32 0.48 19.54
N PHE A 138 -18.29 1.37 19.37
CA PHE A 138 -18.41 2.58 20.16
C PHE A 138 -19.87 2.99 20.34
N GLY A 139 -20.17 3.69 21.42
CA GLY A 139 -21.48 4.29 21.68
C GLY A 139 -21.53 5.77 21.28
N ALA A 140 -22.44 6.50 21.90
CA ALA A 140 -22.61 7.94 21.66
C ALA A 140 -21.28 8.71 21.82
N GLY A 141 -21.01 9.62 20.88
CA GLY A 141 -19.79 10.43 20.88
C GLY A 141 -18.48 9.65 20.66
N ARG A 142 -18.53 8.48 20.00
CA ARG A 142 -17.37 7.60 19.70
C ARG A 142 -16.65 7.07 20.96
N ARG A 143 -17.34 7.02 22.11
CA ARG A 143 -16.79 6.40 23.32
C ARG A 143 -16.76 4.88 23.16
N PRO A 144 -15.66 4.20 23.48
CA PRO A 144 -15.63 2.73 23.49
C PRO A 144 -16.72 2.18 24.40
N VAL A 145 -17.42 1.15 23.94
CA VAL A 145 -18.44 0.42 24.71
C VAL A 145 -18.22 -1.08 24.58
N HIS A 146 -18.83 -1.84 25.49
CA HIS A 146 -18.69 -3.29 25.58
C HIS A 146 -20.09 -3.94 25.62
N PRO A 147 -20.78 -4.06 24.47
CA PRO A 147 -22.16 -4.56 24.44
C PRO A 147 -22.31 -6.02 24.89
N TRP A 148 -21.20 -6.74 25.01
CA TRP A 148 -21.17 -8.09 25.58
C TRP A 148 -21.18 -8.11 27.11
N ASP A 149 -20.83 -6.99 27.77
CA ASP A 149 -20.92 -6.80 29.22
C ASP A 149 -22.19 -6.00 29.60
N ASP A 150 -22.63 -5.09 28.73
CA ASP A 150 -23.85 -4.28 28.87
C ASP A 150 -24.71 -4.37 27.59
N PRO A 151 -25.62 -5.35 27.49
CA PRO A 151 -26.43 -5.58 26.29
C PRO A 151 -27.38 -4.44 25.92
N ASP A 152 -27.75 -3.59 26.88
CA ASP A 152 -28.68 -2.47 26.67
C ASP A 152 -27.95 -1.20 26.16
N ALA A 153 -26.60 -1.21 26.16
CA ALA A 153 -25.81 -0.11 25.64
C ALA A 153 -26.03 0.08 24.14
N ALA A 154 -26.46 1.27 23.73
CA ALA A 154 -26.49 1.65 22.33
C ALA A 154 -25.07 1.66 21.73
N PHE A 155 -24.89 1.02 20.56
CA PHE A 155 -23.59 0.89 19.91
C PHE A 155 -23.66 1.06 18.39
N GLU A 156 -22.54 1.47 17.81
CA GLU A 156 -22.22 1.38 16.38
C GLU A 156 -20.99 0.50 16.20
N ILE A 157 -20.99 -0.33 15.15
CA ILE A 157 -19.80 -1.09 14.73
C ILE A 157 -19.33 -0.57 13.38
N ARG A 158 -18.07 -0.16 13.31
CA ARG A 158 -17.44 0.29 12.06
C ARG A 158 -16.20 -0.50 11.72
N VAL A 159 -15.99 -0.67 10.42
CA VAL A 159 -14.77 -1.21 9.84
C VAL A 159 -13.89 -0.09 9.29
N PHE A 160 -12.58 -0.25 9.34
CA PHE A 160 -11.63 0.76 8.87
C PHE A 160 -10.24 0.19 8.53
N ALA A 161 -9.31 1.10 8.24
CA ALA A 161 -7.89 0.91 7.93
C ALA A 161 -7.57 0.30 6.56
N THR A 162 -8.32 -0.69 6.11
CA THR A 162 -8.15 -1.33 4.79
C THR A 162 -9.33 -1.09 3.85
N VAL A 163 -10.32 -0.31 4.27
CA VAL A 163 -11.49 0.01 3.44
C VAL A 163 -11.20 1.24 2.59
N LEU A 164 -11.15 1.09 1.27
CA LEU A 164 -10.96 2.21 0.36
C LEU A 164 -12.29 2.88 0.04
N ARG A 165 -12.23 4.22 -0.01
CA ARG A 165 -13.24 5.11 -0.57
C ARG A 165 -12.58 6.06 -1.57
N ARG A 166 -13.36 6.54 -2.54
CA ARG A 166 -12.88 7.58 -3.47
C ARG A 166 -12.52 8.85 -2.70
N THR A 167 -11.39 9.46 -3.05
CA THR A 167 -11.01 10.76 -2.52
C THR A 167 -12.06 11.79 -2.94
N GLU A 168 -12.61 12.54 -1.97
CA GLU A 168 -13.62 13.59 -2.23
C GLU A 168 -13.05 14.79 -2.99
N ASN A 169 -11.72 14.96 -2.96
CA ASN A 169 -11.02 16.01 -3.69
C ASN A 169 -10.60 15.54 -5.10
N PRO A 170 -11.33 15.90 -6.17
CA PRO A 170 -11.02 15.49 -7.54
C PRO A 170 -9.69 16.09 -8.05
N ASN A 171 -9.20 17.14 -7.40
CA ASN A 171 -7.95 17.81 -7.74
C ASN A 171 -6.74 17.26 -6.97
N SER A 172 -6.92 16.29 -6.06
CA SER A 172 -5.80 15.68 -5.35
C SER A 172 -4.85 15.04 -6.36
N PRO A 173 -3.61 15.55 -6.51
CA PRO A 173 -2.71 15.05 -7.54
C PRO A 173 -2.12 13.68 -7.19
N ARG A 174 -2.26 13.23 -5.93
CA ARG A 174 -1.55 12.09 -5.36
C ARG A 174 -2.36 10.80 -5.40
N ASP A 175 -3.56 10.78 -4.82
CA ASP A 175 -4.28 9.53 -4.59
C ASP A 175 -5.77 9.59 -5.02
N PHE A 176 -6.19 8.64 -5.86
CA PHE A 176 -7.59 8.42 -6.24
C PHE A 176 -8.42 7.83 -5.09
N PHE A 177 -7.77 7.06 -4.23
CA PHE A 177 -8.36 6.41 -3.08
C PHE A 177 -7.81 6.98 -1.78
N GLU A 178 -8.62 6.91 -0.74
CA GLU A 178 -8.21 7.08 0.65
C GLU A 178 -8.86 6.00 1.51
N THR A 179 -8.29 5.77 2.69
CA THR A 179 -8.90 4.84 3.66
C THR A 179 -10.04 5.53 4.41
N GLY A 180 -11.18 4.88 4.51
CA GLY A 180 -12.34 5.37 5.25
C GLY A 180 -12.79 4.44 6.38
N GLU A 181 -13.76 4.93 7.15
CA GLU A 181 -14.58 4.12 8.04
C GLU A 181 -15.93 3.86 7.37
N MET A 182 -16.52 2.68 7.57
CA MET A 182 -17.92 2.42 7.18
C MET A 182 -18.61 1.49 8.18
N PRO A 183 -19.95 1.49 8.28
CA PRO A 183 -20.67 0.55 9.12
C PRO A 183 -20.35 -0.91 8.75
N LEU A 184 -20.11 -1.77 9.74
CA LEU A 184 -19.74 -3.18 9.52
C LEU A 184 -20.79 -3.90 8.67
N ARG A 185 -22.08 -3.72 8.96
CA ARG A 185 -23.17 -4.35 8.20
C ARG A 185 -23.16 -3.97 6.72
N THR A 186 -22.94 -2.70 6.39
CA THR A 186 -22.81 -2.23 5.00
C THR A 186 -21.61 -2.86 4.32
N PHE A 187 -20.46 -2.93 5.02
CA PHE A 187 -19.26 -3.56 4.49
C PHE A 187 -19.45 -5.05 4.22
N LEU A 188 -20.05 -5.79 5.17
CA LEU A 188 -20.31 -7.22 5.01
C LEU A 188 -21.24 -7.49 3.83
N ARG A 189 -22.31 -6.70 3.67
CA ARG A 189 -23.19 -6.80 2.49
C ARG A 189 -22.42 -6.64 1.20
N GLU A 190 -21.57 -5.61 1.08
CA GLU A 190 -20.79 -5.36 -0.14
C GLU A 190 -19.75 -6.47 -0.40
N VAL A 191 -19.15 -7.06 0.65
CA VAL A 191 -18.22 -8.17 0.50
C VAL A 191 -18.93 -9.43 0.05
N TRP A 192 -20.03 -9.80 0.72
CA TRP A 192 -20.77 -11.04 0.43
C TRP A 192 -21.50 -10.99 -0.91
N SER A 193 -21.96 -9.81 -1.36
CA SER A 193 -22.53 -9.65 -2.70
C SER A 193 -21.47 -9.64 -3.81
N GLY A 194 -20.18 -9.53 -3.45
CA GLY A 194 -19.07 -9.41 -4.40
C GLY A 194 -18.85 -7.99 -4.93
N GLU A 195 -19.66 -7.01 -4.53
CA GLU A 195 -19.46 -5.60 -4.90
C GLU A 195 -18.13 -5.03 -4.41
N ARG A 196 -17.60 -5.56 -3.30
CA ARG A 196 -16.32 -5.17 -2.71
C ARG A 196 -15.40 -6.37 -2.59
N ARG A 197 -14.19 -6.24 -3.13
CA ARG A 197 -13.18 -7.30 -3.12
C ARG A 197 -11.86 -6.86 -2.49
N TRP A 198 -11.11 -7.85 -2.03
CA TRP A 198 -9.74 -7.67 -1.59
C TRP A 198 -8.82 -7.48 -2.79
N VAL A 199 -8.08 -6.38 -2.82
CA VAL A 199 -7.14 -6.03 -3.89
C VAL A 199 -5.74 -5.97 -3.31
N ASN A 200 -4.88 -6.90 -3.74
CA ASN A 200 -3.45 -6.92 -3.39
C ASN A 200 -2.58 -6.42 -4.57
N ASP A 201 -3.00 -5.31 -5.19
CA ASP A 201 -2.26 -4.64 -6.24
C ASP A 201 -1.77 -3.29 -5.71
N ARG A 202 -0.45 -3.17 -5.49
CA ARG A 202 0.17 -1.93 -4.98
C ARG A 202 0.11 -0.77 -5.96
N THR A 203 -0.24 -1.02 -7.23
CA THR A 203 -0.53 0.06 -8.16
C THR A 203 -1.86 0.73 -7.84
N VAL A 204 -2.83 -0.01 -7.26
CA VAL A 204 -4.15 0.51 -6.87
C VAL A 204 -4.05 1.41 -5.66
N TYR A 205 -3.39 0.94 -4.60
CA TYR A 205 -3.15 1.69 -3.38
C TYR A 205 -1.87 1.22 -2.69
N LYS A 206 -1.32 2.01 -1.75
CA LYS A 206 -0.03 1.74 -1.08
C LYS A 206 0.07 0.38 -0.36
N PHE A 207 -1.05 -0.25 -0.04
CA PHE A 207 -1.14 -1.58 0.57
C PHE A 207 -2.40 -2.34 0.12
N ALA A 208 -2.45 -3.64 0.39
CA ALA A 208 -3.61 -4.46 0.05
C ALA A 208 -4.84 -4.00 0.84
N SER A 209 -5.98 -3.86 0.15
CA SER A 209 -7.15 -3.16 0.68
C SER A 209 -8.46 -3.67 0.05
N TRP A 210 -9.58 -3.40 0.70
CA TRP A 210 -10.93 -3.64 0.19
C TRP A 210 -11.45 -2.47 -0.64
N ALA A 211 -11.71 -2.70 -1.92
CA ALA A 211 -12.22 -1.69 -2.85
C ALA A 211 -13.51 -2.17 -3.51
N ARG A 212 -14.43 -1.24 -3.81
CA ARG A 212 -15.61 -1.55 -4.63
C ARG A 212 -15.19 -1.72 -6.08
N ASP A 213 -15.82 -2.66 -6.77
CA ASP A 213 -15.52 -2.93 -8.17
C ASP A 213 -15.83 -1.72 -9.08
N SER A 214 -16.95 -1.04 -8.83
CA SER A 214 -17.30 0.19 -9.52
C SER A 214 -16.25 1.30 -9.35
N ASP A 215 -15.69 1.46 -8.15
CA ASP A 215 -14.64 2.46 -7.92
C ASP A 215 -13.32 2.10 -8.63
N LEU A 216 -13.01 0.81 -8.74
CA LEU A 216 -11.84 0.33 -9.48
C LEU A 216 -11.96 0.62 -10.98
N GLU A 217 -13.16 0.52 -11.54
CA GLU A 217 -13.45 0.88 -12.94
C GLU A 217 -13.26 2.38 -13.18
N VAL A 218 -13.84 3.22 -12.31
CA VAL A 218 -13.66 4.68 -12.39
C VAL A 218 -12.17 5.04 -12.26
N ARG A 219 -11.43 4.35 -11.40
CA ARG A 219 -9.97 4.55 -11.27
C ARG A 219 -9.24 4.22 -12.58
N ARG A 220 -9.59 3.12 -13.26
CA ARG A 220 -8.95 2.75 -14.53
C ARG A 220 -9.12 3.87 -15.57
N ALA A 221 -10.33 4.40 -15.71
CA ALA A 221 -10.61 5.54 -16.57
C ALA A 221 -9.80 6.79 -16.18
N TRP A 222 -9.73 7.10 -14.88
CA TRP A 222 -8.95 8.23 -14.36
C TRP A 222 -7.44 8.09 -14.64
N VAL A 223 -6.86 6.89 -14.46
CA VAL A 223 -5.45 6.62 -14.77
C VAL A 223 -5.19 6.79 -16.26
N GLN A 224 -6.08 6.28 -17.11
CA GLN A 224 -5.97 6.41 -18.57
C GLN A 224 -5.98 7.87 -19.00
N ALA A 225 -6.96 8.66 -18.53
CA ALA A 225 -7.05 10.09 -18.81
C ALA A 225 -5.84 10.89 -18.31
N ARG A 226 -5.18 10.46 -17.22
CA ARG A 226 -3.92 11.06 -16.76
C ARG A 226 -2.75 10.72 -17.69
N ARG A 227 -2.66 9.49 -18.17
CA ARG A 227 -1.60 9.06 -19.11
C ARG A 227 -1.70 9.82 -20.42
N GLU A 228 -2.90 9.97 -20.95
CA GLU A 228 -3.17 10.73 -22.18
C GLU A 228 -2.80 12.20 -22.02
N ARG A 229 -3.25 12.87 -20.95
CA ARG A 229 -2.85 14.25 -20.65
C ARG A 229 -1.34 14.42 -20.51
N ALA A 230 -0.67 13.47 -19.86
CA ALA A 230 0.78 13.49 -19.70
C ALA A 230 1.54 13.20 -21.01
N ALA A 231 0.95 12.43 -21.94
CA ALA A 231 1.51 12.23 -23.28
C ALA A 231 1.37 13.50 -24.11
N ALA A 232 0.16 14.09 -24.16
CA ALA A 232 -0.10 15.33 -24.88
C ALA A 232 0.77 16.50 -24.36
N ALA A 233 0.94 16.63 -23.04
CA ALA A 233 1.81 17.65 -22.46
C ALA A 233 3.29 17.44 -22.84
N ARG A 234 3.76 16.19 -22.97
CA ARG A 234 5.12 15.88 -23.41
C ARG A 234 5.33 16.21 -24.88
N GLU A 235 4.36 15.90 -25.74
CA GLU A 235 4.40 16.27 -27.15
C GLU A 235 4.41 17.79 -27.34
N ALA A 236 3.54 18.51 -26.64
CA ALA A 236 3.50 19.97 -26.65
C ALA A 236 4.84 20.58 -26.18
N ALA A 237 5.45 20.03 -25.14
CA ALA A 237 6.75 20.49 -24.65
C ALA A 237 7.89 20.23 -25.65
N LEU A 238 7.87 19.10 -26.36
CA LEU A 238 8.84 18.80 -27.41
C LEU A 238 8.70 19.75 -28.59
N GLU A 239 7.47 20.03 -29.03
CA GLU A 239 7.24 20.97 -30.13
C GLU A 239 7.64 22.39 -29.75
N ALA A 240 7.30 22.85 -28.54
CA ALA A 240 7.73 24.13 -28.01
C ALA A 240 9.27 24.25 -27.97
N ARG A 241 9.97 23.17 -27.58
CA ARG A 241 11.44 23.12 -27.59
C ARG A 241 12.01 23.21 -29.01
N ARG A 242 11.41 22.52 -29.99
CA ARG A 242 11.81 22.60 -31.40
C ARG A 242 11.60 24.00 -31.98
N GLN A 243 10.48 24.65 -31.64
CA GLN A 243 10.19 26.02 -32.06
C GLN A 243 11.18 27.01 -31.45
N ALA A 244 11.45 26.91 -30.15
CA ALA A 244 12.45 27.75 -29.48
C ALA A 244 13.86 27.58 -30.09
N GLN A 245 14.24 26.35 -30.42
CA GLN A 245 15.51 26.08 -31.10
C GLN A 245 15.57 26.71 -32.50
N ARG A 246 14.49 26.60 -33.30
CA ARG A 246 14.39 27.25 -34.62
C ARG A 246 14.54 28.76 -34.53
N GLN A 247 13.82 29.40 -33.61
CA GLN A 247 13.90 30.85 -33.39
C GLN A 247 15.31 31.28 -32.97
N LEU A 248 16.00 30.51 -32.13
CA LEU A 248 17.37 30.82 -31.71
C LEU A 248 18.38 30.67 -32.86
N HIS A 249 18.20 29.69 -33.75
CA HIS A 249 19.01 29.57 -34.97
C HIS A 249 18.76 30.74 -35.93
N GLU A 250 17.50 31.15 -36.12
CA GLU A 250 17.14 32.30 -36.96
C GLU A 250 17.72 33.61 -36.42
N GLN A 251 17.63 33.84 -35.11
CA GLN A 251 18.23 35.01 -34.46
C GLN A 251 19.75 35.05 -34.66
N ARG A 252 20.45 33.93 -34.41
CA ARG A 252 21.90 33.84 -34.65
C ARG A 252 22.29 34.08 -36.10
N ALA A 253 21.53 33.54 -37.05
CA ALA A 253 21.79 33.75 -38.47
C ALA A 253 21.67 35.22 -38.87
N ARG A 254 20.67 35.94 -38.34
CA ARG A 254 20.52 37.40 -38.54
C ARG A 254 21.68 38.18 -37.95
N SER A 255 22.13 37.86 -36.74
CA SER A 255 23.26 38.55 -36.09
C SER A 255 24.59 38.41 -36.86
N VAL A 256 24.82 37.28 -37.52
CA VAL A 256 26.04 37.04 -38.31
C VAL A 256 26.02 37.79 -39.65
N ALA A 257 24.84 38.01 -40.23
CA ALA A 257 24.69 38.77 -41.47
C ALA A 257 24.93 40.28 -41.30
N GLU A 258 24.93 40.79 -40.06
CA GLU A 258 25.06 42.22 -39.74
C GLU A 258 26.50 42.63 -39.36
N ILE A 259 27.46 41.70 -39.37
CA ILE A 259 28.88 42.02 -39.17
C ILE A 259 29.39 42.78 -40.42
N PRO A 260 29.82 44.05 -40.31
CA PRO A 260 30.40 44.78 -41.43
C PRO A 260 31.61 44.00 -41.96
N ARG A 261 31.66 43.75 -43.27
CA ARG A 261 32.88 43.20 -43.89
C ARG A 261 34.04 44.11 -43.50
N PRO A 262 35.12 43.58 -42.88
CA PRO A 262 36.33 44.36 -42.77
C PRO A 262 36.77 44.79 -44.18
N PRO A 263 37.27 46.02 -44.37
CA PRO A 263 37.72 46.50 -45.67
C PRO A 263 38.76 45.53 -46.21
N GLN A 264 38.54 45.05 -47.44
CA GLN A 264 39.52 44.20 -48.11
C GLN A 264 40.82 44.99 -48.27
N PRO A 265 41.97 44.48 -47.79
CA PRO A 265 43.25 45.07 -48.17
C PRO A 265 43.44 44.84 -49.67
N GLU A 266 43.66 45.95 -50.38
CA GLU A 266 44.01 45.96 -51.80
C GLU A 266 45.22 45.04 -52.03
N ARG A 267 45.08 44.08 -52.95
CA ARG A 267 46.19 43.25 -53.44
C ARG A 267 47.11 44.12 -54.29
N PRO A 268 48.40 44.27 -53.95
CA PRO A 268 49.40 44.66 -54.92
C PRO A 268 49.64 43.50 -55.90
N ALA A 269 49.87 43.86 -57.16
CA ALA A 269 50.12 42.96 -58.27
C ALA A 269 51.32 42.02 -58.01
N GLU A 270 51.17 40.79 -58.51
CA GLU A 270 52.21 39.77 -58.59
C GLU A 270 53.43 40.27 -59.38
N PRO A 271 54.61 39.69 -59.10
CA PRO A 271 55.37 39.15 -60.23
C PRO A 271 55.62 37.65 -60.08
N SER A 272 55.47 37.01 -61.23
CA SER A 272 55.75 35.63 -61.57
C SER A 272 57.18 35.19 -61.23
N VAL A 273 57.33 34.07 -60.54
CA VAL A 273 58.59 33.28 -60.53
C VAL A 273 58.27 31.78 -60.55
N SER A 274 58.86 31.12 -61.53
CA SER A 274 58.79 29.71 -61.89
C SER A 274 59.52 28.76 -60.92
N VAL A 275 58.90 27.60 -60.63
CA VAL A 275 59.42 26.18 -60.63
C VAL A 275 60.78 25.90 -59.92
N PRO A 276 60.96 24.89 -59.03
CA PRO A 276 60.86 23.43 -59.33
C PRO A 276 60.43 22.51 -58.13
N PRO A 277 60.38 21.16 -58.29
CA PRO A 277 59.59 20.25 -57.46
C PRO A 277 60.33 19.62 -56.26
N ALA A 278 59.53 19.18 -55.27
CA ALA A 278 59.66 18.09 -54.27
C ALA A 278 61.09 17.67 -53.78
N PRO A 279 61.31 17.34 -52.48
CA PRO A 279 60.55 16.26 -51.84
C PRO A 279 60.47 16.25 -50.29
N HIS A 280 59.75 15.24 -49.77
CA HIS A 280 59.88 14.58 -48.46
C HIS A 280 59.96 15.41 -47.18
N GLY A 281 58.94 15.23 -46.33
CA GLY A 281 59.03 15.57 -44.91
C GLY A 281 57.74 15.28 -44.17
N ALA A 282 57.51 14.01 -43.81
CA ALA A 282 56.50 13.66 -42.83
C ALA A 282 56.84 14.33 -41.48
N PRO A 283 55.94 15.09 -40.85
CA PRO A 283 56.17 15.55 -39.49
C PRO A 283 55.97 14.40 -38.49
N PRO A 284 56.74 14.40 -37.39
CA PRO A 284 56.81 13.29 -36.45
C PRO A 284 55.51 13.11 -35.66
N ARG A 285 55.15 11.85 -35.43
CA ARG A 285 54.14 11.45 -34.45
C ARG A 285 54.52 12.01 -33.08
N VAL A 286 53.70 12.92 -32.57
CA VAL A 286 53.72 13.31 -31.16
C VAL A 286 53.30 12.08 -30.35
N PRO A 287 54.07 11.61 -29.36
CA PRO A 287 53.61 10.57 -28.46
C PRO A 287 52.44 11.14 -27.65
N VAL A 288 51.27 10.54 -27.82
CA VAL A 288 50.13 10.72 -26.91
C VAL A 288 50.60 10.23 -25.54
N LEU A 289 50.91 11.17 -24.65
CA LEU A 289 51.03 10.88 -23.23
C LEU A 289 49.69 10.31 -22.78
N HIS A 290 49.67 9.01 -22.48
CA HIS A 290 48.59 8.38 -21.73
C HIS A 290 48.47 9.10 -20.39
N ARG A 291 47.55 10.06 -20.32
CA ARG A 291 47.04 10.58 -19.07
C ARG A 291 46.36 9.39 -18.37
N PRO A 292 46.72 9.04 -17.12
CA PRO A 292 45.93 8.11 -16.36
C PRO A 292 44.52 8.69 -16.28
N VAL A 293 43.54 8.00 -16.86
CA VAL A 293 42.14 8.34 -16.65
C VAL A 293 41.88 8.01 -15.19
N GLU A 294 41.95 9.04 -14.34
CA GLU A 294 41.36 8.95 -13.00
C GLU A 294 39.90 8.54 -13.18
N PRO A 295 39.46 7.45 -12.52
CA PRO A 295 38.06 7.09 -12.54
C PRO A 295 37.28 8.29 -11.99
N PRO A 296 36.17 8.70 -12.64
CA PRO A 296 35.36 9.78 -12.13
C PRO A 296 34.96 9.47 -10.68
N PRO A 297 34.89 10.48 -9.79
CA PRO A 297 34.47 10.26 -8.42
C PRO A 297 33.11 9.55 -8.45
N VAL A 298 33.06 8.36 -7.83
CA VAL A 298 31.85 7.56 -7.74
C VAL A 298 30.79 8.43 -7.10
N ALA A 299 29.85 8.92 -7.91
CA ALA A 299 28.76 9.73 -7.43
C ALA A 299 28.04 8.95 -6.32
N PRO A 300 27.72 9.58 -5.17
CA PRO A 300 27.11 8.89 -4.06
C PRO A 300 25.83 8.21 -4.54
N VAL A 301 25.82 6.88 -4.43
CA VAL A 301 24.68 6.05 -4.81
C VAL A 301 23.45 6.59 -4.07
N SER A 302 22.47 7.06 -4.84
CA SER A 302 21.26 7.67 -4.30
C SER A 302 20.58 6.71 -3.33
N ALA A 303 19.94 7.25 -2.28
CA ALA A 303 19.23 6.45 -1.28
C ALA A 303 18.24 5.46 -1.92
N TRP A 304 17.70 5.81 -3.09
CA TRP A 304 16.85 4.95 -3.90
C TRP A 304 17.55 3.69 -4.45
N ARG A 305 18.80 3.80 -4.92
CA ARG A 305 19.54 2.61 -5.37
C ARG A 305 19.89 1.69 -4.20
N ARG A 306 20.27 2.25 -3.04
CA ARG A 306 20.54 1.46 -1.82
C ARG A 306 19.30 0.70 -1.34
N LEU A 307 18.12 1.31 -1.45
CA LEU A 307 16.85 0.65 -1.13
C LEU A 307 16.53 -0.49 -2.10
N ILE A 308 16.82 -0.32 -3.40
CA ILE A 308 16.62 -1.36 -4.40
C ILE A 308 17.61 -2.52 -4.22
N ASP A 309 18.87 -2.23 -3.91
CA ASP A 309 19.89 -3.26 -3.68
C ASP A 309 19.58 -4.06 -2.40
N TRP A 310 19.15 -3.38 -1.33
CA TRP A 310 18.65 -4.03 -0.10
C TRP A 310 17.44 -4.94 -0.36
N LEU A 311 16.48 -4.51 -1.19
CA LEU A 311 15.32 -5.34 -1.56
C LEU A 311 15.71 -6.55 -2.45
N ARG A 312 16.89 -6.52 -3.07
CA ARG A 312 17.42 -7.59 -3.93
C ARG A 312 18.48 -8.46 -3.26
N GLY A 313 18.77 -8.23 -1.97
CA GLY A 313 19.76 -8.99 -1.20
C GLY A 313 21.20 -8.79 -1.69
N ARG A 314 21.52 -7.60 -2.22
CA ARG A 314 22.88 -7.18 -2.56
C ARG A 314 23.34 -6.03 -1.69
#